data_AF-A0A2E9ZRK7-F1
#
_entry.id   AF-A0A2E9ZRK7-F1
#
_cell.length_a   1.000
_cell.length_b   1.000
_cell.length_c   1.000
_cell.angle_alpha   90.00
_cell.angle_beta   90.00
_cell.angle_gamma   90.00
#
_symmetry.space_group_name_H-M   'P 1'
#
loop_
_entity.id
_entity.type
_entity.pdbx_description
1 polymer ?
#
loop_
_entity_poly.entity_id
_entity_poly.type
_entity_poly.pdbx_seq_one_letter_code
_entity_poly.pdbx_strand_id
1 'polypeptide(L)'
;MSPSLGQGVKCERSPFRACTSGRIRFAFPEPMIRAIFFTTLLLPLALGQALGSEWNQYRGPNGSGLARDSQPPIKPSSDNLAWQTEISPGFSAPVLSAKRIFLTGLAKGRLVTLALDRANGKILWQKMAPKVELETVHKASHPAASSALVSGDRVFAYFGSYGLLCYDLDGRELWKKPMPTPKTLYGMSTSPIAHGDLVIMVLDNDANLPDSRLSQSKVVAFRQSDGGVAWEIPRPFHRSGWSTPMIWQHSRGTELVVLGNGRVSGYDMKSGSQKWFVPGFSRETISTPVAGKDVLYVSSSKLGGGADIQPDPLPFWEAVIQFDKNGDGKLERKEMTGHFTFPIRPELPPGHPGFGIPLPSDKKRRQERLDGIFRGTDRNRDNFWTKEEFIGNMRGGRGKPLLIAIRPGGQGDITDTHLKWELNRSIPEIPSPLLYDGVIYMVRNGGLLAAVDSKNGKLLYRERLNAPGQFSASPIGANGHVYLSSNRGVITVVKNGREFDIVHQHDLKDAIHATPAIDQNTLYVRTEKTIQAFRVN
;
A
#
# COMPACT_ATOMS: atom_id res chain seq x y z
N MET A 1 5.78 57.97 -16.67
CA MET A 1 5.67 59.44 -16.66
C MET A 1 6.22 59.87 -15.31
N SER A 2 7.22 60.75 -15.18
CA SER A 2 7.82 61.70 -16.14
C SER A 2 9.38 61.69 -16.07
N PRO A 3 10.13 62.42 -16.93
CA PRO A 3 11.55 62.11 -17.21
C PRO A 3 12.61 63.21 -16.87
N SER A 4 13.88 62.75 -16.90
CA SER A 4 15.13 63.40 -17.39
C SER A 4 15.90 64.49 -16.58
N LEU A 5 17.20 64.62 -16.97
CA LEU A 5 18.22 65.65 -16.67
C LEU A 5 18.89 65.64 -15.27
N GLY A 6 20.22 65.90 -15.11
CA GLY A 6 21.33 65.91 -16.09
C GLY A 6 22.57 66.78 -15.71
N GLN A 7 23.79 66.19 -15.72
CA GLN A 7 25.14 66.86 -15.69
C GLN A 7 25.48 67.71 -14.42
N GLY A 8 26.72 68.10 -14.08
CA GLY A 8 28.07 67.67 -14.53
C GLY A 8 29.26 68.55 -14.02
N VAL A 9 30.26 67.95 -13.34
CA VAL A 9 31.72 68.29 -13.25
C VAL A 9 32.21 69.76 -13.03
N LYS A 10 32.93 70.04 -11.92
CA LYS A 10 34.39 70.44 -11.85
C LYS A 10 34.94 70.65 -10.42
N CYS A 11 36.19 71.11 -10.25
CA CYS A 11 36.98 71.12 -9.00
C CYS A 11 38.01 72.29 -8.94
N GLU A 12 38.28 72.88 -7.76
CA GLU A 12 39.44 73.79 -7.54
C GLU A 12 39.94 73.85 -6.05
N ARG A 13 40.78 74.83 -5.64
CA ARG A 13 41.90 74.64 -4.68
C ARG A 13 41.98 75.53 -3.40
N SER A 14 42.45 74.92 -2.29
CA SER A 14 43.39 75.45 -1.24
C SER A 14 42.96 76.69 -0.40
N PRO A 15 43.75 77.30 0.55
CA PRO A 15 45.13 77.01 1.07
C PRO A 15 45.42 77.19 2.61
N PHE A 16 46.66 76.88 3.04
CA PHE A 16 47.38 77.27 4.31
C PHE A 16 46.91 76.67 5.67
N ARG A 17 47.70 76.61 6.79
CA ARG A 17 49.05 77.16 7.16
C ARG A 17 49.80 76.37 8.28
N ALA A 18 51.13 76.27 8.17
CA ALA A 18 52.20 76.31 9.23
C ALA A 18 52.31 75.28 10.41
N CYS A 19 53.52 75.18 10.98
CA CYS A 19 53.97 74.28 12.07
C CYS A 19 54.40 75.03 13.35
N THR A 20 54.58 74.32 14.50
CA THR A 20 55.83 74.35 15.32
C THR A 20 55.89 73.31 16.47
N SER A 21 57.00 72.55 16.52
CA SER A 21 57.75 71.97 17.68
C SER A 21 57.08 71.47 18.99
N GLY A 22 57.45 70.25 19.46
CA GLY A 22 57.04 69.71 20.79
C GLY A 22 57.73 68.42 21.30
N ARG A 23 59.06 68.28 21.13
CA ARG A 23 60.02 67.22 21.54
C ARG A 23 59.71 66.20 22.68
N ILE A 24 60.44 65.06 22.61
CA ILE A 24 60.74 64.01 23.65
C ILE A 24 59.57 63.03 23.91
N ARG A 25 59.70 61.69 23.95
CA ARG A 25 60.78 60.66 23.72
C ARG A 25 60.08 59.33 23.27
N PHE A 26 60.61 58.10 23.16
CA PHE A 26 61.85 57.40 23.59
C PHE A 26 62.49 56.62 22.40
N ALA A 27 62.67 55.28 22.44
CA ALA A 27 63.29 54.46 21.38
C ALA A 27 62.74 53.00 21.31
N PHE A 28 63.02 52.34 20.18
CA PHE A 28 62.83 50.92 19.77
C PHE A 28 63.42 49.88 20.76
N PRO A 29 63.03 48.56 20.76
CA PRO A 29 62.95 47.70 19.55
C PRO A 29 61.87 46.58 19.51
N GLU A 30 62.09 45.61 18.61
CA GLU A 30 61.42 44.32 18.34
C GLU A 30 60.12 44.27 17.49
N PRO A 31 59.97 43.27 16.58
CA PRO A 31 58.87 43.19 15.62
C PRO A 31 57.68 42.36 16.14
N MET A 32 56.54 42.99 16.41
CA MET A 32 55.35 42.28 16.89
C MET A 32 54.54 41.67 15.74
N ILE A 33 54.54 40.33 15.67
CA ILE A 33 53.68 39.55 14.77
C ILE A 33 52.20 39.88 15.07
N ARG A 34 51.46 40.37 14.07
CA ARG A 34 50.02 40.62 14.19
C ARG A 34 49.25 39.31 14.22
N ALA A 35 48.97 38.80 15.42
CA ALA A 35 48.05 37.70 15.63
C ALA A 35 46.63 38.12 15.20
N ILE A 36 46.17 37.63 14.05
CA ILE A 36 44.77 37.76 13.63
C ILE A 36 43.97 36.79 14.49
N PHE A 37 43.20 37.32 15.45
CA PHE A 37 42.21 36.54 16.18
C PHE A 37 41.07 36.13 15.23
N PHE A 38 41.26 35.00 14.55
CA PHE A 38 40.16 34.25 13.98
C PHE A 38 39.33 33.70 15.15
N THR A 39 38.23 34.38 15.48
CA THR A 39 37.24 33.89 16.42
C THR A 39 36.50 32.73 15.75
N THR A 40 37.09 31.54 15.81
CA THR A 40 36.54 30.33 15.19
C THR A 40 35.24 29.97 15.89
N LEU A 41 34.12 30.47 15.35
CA LEU A 41 32.78 30.11 15.78
C LEU A 41 32.54 28.65 15.40
N LEU A 42 33.00 27.74 16.26
CA LEU A 42 32.64 26.33 16.25
C LEU A 42 31.14 26.24 16.50
N LEU A 43 30.35 26.32 15.42
CA LEU A 43 28.98 25.83 15.47
C LEU A 43 29.04 24.42 16.05
N PRO A 44 28.20 24.08 17.05
CA PRO A 44 28.04 22.69 17.40
C PRO A 44 27.57 21.97 16.14
N LEU A 45 28.34 20.97 15.69
CA LEU A 45 27.79 20.01 14.75
C LEU A 45 26.62 19.36 15.46
N ALA A 46 25.41 19.82 15.11
CA ALA A 46 24.22 19.03 15.28
C ALA A 46 24.47 17.75 14.48
N LEU A 47 24.94 16.72 15.18
CA LEU A 47 24.71 15.33 14.80
C LEU A 47 23.20 15.16 14.77
N GLY A 48 22.63 15.57 13.64
CA GLY A 48 21.31 15.13 13.22
C GLY A 48 21.43 13.62 13.14
N GLN A 49 21.00 12.96 14.21
CA GLN A 49 20.69 11.55 14.16
C GLN A 49 19.74 11.41 12.98
N ALA A 50 20.19 10.73 11.93
CA ALA A 50 19.28 10.29 10.89
C ALA A 50 18.22 9.46 11.63
N LEU A 51 16.99 9.98 11.72
CA LEU A 51 15.91 9.36 12.47
C LEU A 51 15.73 7.96 11.88
N GLY A 52 16.27 6.97 12.57
CA GLY A 52 16.48 5.61 12.04
C GLY A 52 15.14 5.09 11.58
N SER A 53 15.03 4.85 10.27
CA SER A 53 13.76 5.00 9.54
C SER A 53 12.60 4.30 10.24
N GLU A 54 11.79 5.07 10.96
CA GLU A 54 10.78 4.50 11.85
C GLU A 54 9.73 3.73 11.06
N TRP A 55 9.15 2.69 11.65
CA TRP A 55 8.09 1.91 11.03
C TRP A 55 6.75 2.66 11.11
N ASN A 56 6.74 3.89 10.59
CA ASN A 56 5.80 4.95 10.92
C ASN A 56 4.44 4.83 10.21
N GLN A 57 4.32 3.99 9.19
CA GLN A 57 3.11 3.77 8.40
C GLN A 57 2.93 2.29 8.04
N TYR A 58 1.86 1.95 7.33
CA TYR A 58 1.67 0.59 6.81
C TYR A 58 2.91 0.12 6.03
N ARG A 59 3.46 -1.06 6.40
CA ARG A 59 4.73 -1.62 5.90
C ARG A 59 5.98 -0.74 6.12
N GLY A 60 5.95 0.13 7.12
CA GLY A 60 7.11 0.90 7.56
C GLY A 60 7.60 1.92 6.54
N PRO A 61 8.92 2.20 6.48
CA PRO A 61 9.49 3.28 5.68
C PRO A 61 9.01 3.26 4.22
N ASN A 62 8.26 4.31 3.84
CA ASN A 62 7.66 4.49 2.52
C ASN A 62 6.87 3.26 1.99
N GLY A 63 6.27 2.46 2.88
CA GLY A 63 5.48 1.28 2.52
C GLY A 63 6.28 0.10 1.95
N SER A 64 7.62 0.16 2.00
CA SER A 64 8.53 -0.79 1.37
C SER A 64 8.48 -2.21 1.95
N GLY A 65 8.13 -2.34 3.23
CA GLY A 65 8.23 -3.57 4.01
C GLY A 65 9.67 -3.91 4.44
N LEU A 66 10.63 -2.99 4.31
CA LEU A 66 12.05 -3.27 4.51
C LEU A 66 12.68 -2.39 5.59
N ALA A 67 13.24 -2.99 6.64
CA ALA A 67 14.08 -2.34 7.63
C ALA A 67 15.52 -2.85 7.50
N ARG A 68 16.34 -2.15 6.72
CA ARG A 68 17.69 -2.60 6.31
C ARG A 68 18.64 -2.77 7.48
N ASP A 69 18.64 -1.80 8.38
CA ASP A 69 19.60 -1.66 9.48
C ASP A 69 19.09 -2.27 10.79
N SER A 70 18.04 -3.10 10.70
CA SER A 70 17.37 -3.74 11.84
C SER A 70 17.73 -5.21 11.96
N GLN A 71 17.86 -5.67 13.20
CA GLN A 71 18.31 -6.98 13.62
C GLN A 71 17.26 -7.71 14.50
N PRO A 72 15.98 -7.83 14.08
CA PRO A 72 14.99 -8.64 14.80
C PRO A 72 15.40 -10.12 14.84
N PRO A 73 14.80 -10.94 15.73
CA PRO A 73 15.15 -12.35 15.85
C PRO A 73 14.94 -13.10 14.54
N ILE A 74 15.97 -13.83 14.09
CA ILE A 74 15.86 -14.77 12.96
C ILE A 74 14.97 -15.96 13.33
N LYS A 75 14.91 -16.29 14.63
CA LYS A 75 14.14 -17.40 15.20
C LYS A 75 13.11 -16.92 16.24
N PRO A 76 12.06 -16.17 15.84
CA PRO A 76 11.03 -15.72 16.79
C PRO A 76 10.36 -16.91 17.48
N SER A 77 10.40 -16.94 18.81
CA SER A 77 9.90 -18.04 19.64
C SER A 77 9.51 -17.57 21.04
N SER A 78 9.01 -18.47 21.89
CA SER A 78 8.87 -18.28 23.34
C SER A 78 10.12 -17.70 24.01
N ASP A 79 11.29 -18.08 23.51
CA ASP A 79 12.59 -17.87 24.16
C ASP A 79 13.11 -16.43 23.96
N ASN A 80 12.47 -15.68 23.05
CA ASN A 80 12.72 -14.27 22.80
C ASN A 80 11.44 -13.42 22.81
N LEU A 81 10.32 -13.95 23.33
CA LEU A 81 9.09 -13.19 23.57
C LEU A 81 9.29 -12.22 24.76
N ALA A 82 9.60 -10.97 24.47
CA ALA A 82 9.85 -9.94 25.48
C ALA A 82 8.58 -9.50 26.22
N TRP A 83 7.45 -9.47 25.51
CA TRP A 83 6.13 -9.25 26.10
C TRP A 83 5.00 -9.64 25.13
N GLN A 84 3.81 -9.84 25.70
CA GLN A 84 2.53 -9.99 24.99
C GLN A 84 1.47 -9.11 25.66
N THR A 85 0.51 -8.59 24.90
CA THR A 85 -0.58 -7.75 25.43
C THR A 85 -1.87 -7.98 24.67
N GLU A 86 -2.97 -8.19 25.39
CA GLU A 86 -4.32 -8.28 24.81
C GLU A 86 -4.77 -6.93 24.25
N ILE A 87 -5.44 -6.95 23.11
CA ILE A 87 -5.86 -5.75 22.38
C ILE A 87 -7.29 -5.90 21.83
N SER A 88 -7.88 -4.77 21.46
CA SER A 88 -9.14 -4.78 20.71
C SER A 88 -8.92 -5.31 19.27
N PRO A 89 -9.83 -6.16 18.75
CA PRO A 89 -9.68 -6.79 17.45
C PRO A 89 -9.59 -5.76 16.32
N GLY A 90 -8.82 -6.10 15.28
CA GLY A 90 -8.60 -5.27 14.10
C GLY A 90 -7.45 -5.78 13.24
N PHE A 91 -7.41 -5.38 11.97
CA PHE A 91 -6.49 -5.92 10.96
C PHE A 91 -5.35 -4.97 10.58
N SER A 92 -5.30 -3.76 11.16
CA SER A 92 -4.20 -2.83 10.94
C SER A 92 -2.86 -3.36 11.45
N ALA A 93 -1.81 -3.08 10.68
CA ALA A 93 -0.43 -3.31 11.06
C ALA A 93 -0.05 -2.43 12.27
N PRO A 94 0.87 -2.89 13.15
CA PRO A 94 1.51 -2.00 14.10
C PRO A 94 2.29 -0.92 13.35
N VAL A 95 2.21 0.33 13.82
CA VAL A 95 3.09 1.42 13.38
C VAL A 95 3.77 2.04 14.58
N LEU A 96 5.02 2.47 14.39
CA LEU A 96 5.94 2.80 15.47
C LEU A 96 6.31 4.29 15.46
N SER A 97 6.41 4.87 16.64
CA SER A 97 7.28 6.02 16.94
C SER A 97 8.44 5.58 17.83
N ALA A 98 9.38 6.47 18.11
CA ALA A 98 10.54 6.24 18.98
C ALA A 98 10.26 5.50 20.31
N LYS A 99 9.06 5.65 20.89
CA LYS A 99 8.68 5.01 22.16
C LYS A 99 7.35 4.24 22.15
N ARG A 100 6.52 4.38 21.11
CA ARG A 100 5.13 3.88 21.13
C ARG A 100 4.76 3.09 19.89
N ILE A 101 3.84 2.16 20.06
CA ILE A 101 3.17 1.40 18.99
C ILE A 101 1.74 1.91 18.90
N PHE A 102 1.25 2.19 17.69
CA PHE A 102 -0.12 2.59 17.45
C PHE A 102 -0.88 1.53 16.65
N LEU A 103 -2.14 1.31 17.01
CA LEU A 103 -3.05 0.35 16.40
C LEU A 103 -4.44 0.96 16.21
N THR A 104 -5.16 0.51 15.19
CA THR A 104 -6.62 0.74 15.08
C THR A 104 -7.37 -0.56 15.39
N GLY A 105 -8.60 -0.47 15.91
CA GLY A 105 -9.40 -1.64 16.26
C GLY A 105 -10.87 -1.30 16.52
N LEU A 106 -11.62 -2.28 17.00
CA LEU A 106 -13.03 -2.16 17.39
C LEU A 106 -13.22 -2.65 18.84
N ALA A 107 -13.71 -1.79 19.73
CA ALA A 107 -13.97 -2.10 21.14
C ALA A 107 -15.40 -1.73 21.52
N LYS A 108 -16.16 -2.68 22.09
CA LYS A 108 -17.56 -2.46 22.55
C LYS A 108 -18.45 -1.80 21.47
N GLY A 109 -18.28 -2.23 20.20
CA GLY A 109 -19.01 -1.70 19.05
C GLY A 109 -18.57 -0.29 18.58
N ARG A 110 -17.48 0.27 19.10
CA ARG A 110 -16.92 1.56 18.67
C ARG A 110 -15.50 1.39 18.13
N LEU A 111 -15.20 2.15 17.08
CA LEU A 111 -13.85 2.23 16.51
C LEU A 111 -12.90 2.88 17.53
N VAL A 112 -11.67 2.35 17.63
CA VAL A 112 -10.67 2.79 18.61
C VAL A 112 -9.28 2.93 17.99
N THR A 113 -8.56 3.95 18.44
CA THR A 113 -7.10 4.04 18.28
C THR A 113 -6.46 3.70 19.62
N LEU A 114 -5.42 2.85 19.62
CA LEU A 114 -4.67 2.45 20.80
C LEU A 114 -3.22 2.92 20.67
N ALA A 115 -2.58 3.25 21.80
CA ALA A 115 -1.14 3.39 21.92
C ALA A 115 -0.60 2.47 23.02
N LEU A 116 0.50 1.79 22.73
CA LEU A 116 1.21 0.87 23.62
C LEU A 116 2.67 1.30 23.75
N ASP A 117 3.27 1.05 24.91
CA ASP A 117 4.70 1.26 25.15
C ASP A 117 5.55 0.22 24.39
N ARG A 118 6.60 0.65 23.67
CA ARG A 118 7.47 -0.28 22.90
C ARG A 118 8.37 -1.16 23.77
N ALA A 119 8.74 -0.71 24.97
CA ALA A 119 9.64 -1.45 25.84
C ALA A 119 8.92 -2.62 26.51
N ASN A 120 7.72 -2.39 27.05
CA ASN A 120 6.97 -3.35 27.90
C ASN A 120 5.54 -3.72 27.43
N GLY A 121 5.04 -3.16 26.32
CA GLY A 121 3.74 -3.51 25.74
C GLY A 121 2.52 -2.88 26.41
N LYS A 122 2.66 -2.23 27.58
CA LYS A 122 1.53 -1.65 28.31
C LYS A 122 0.75 -0.65 27.45
N ILE A 123 -0.57 -0.82 27.40
CA ILE A 123 -1.48 0.17 26.80
C ILE A 123 -1.35 1.48 27.58
N LEU A 124 -0.85 2.52 26.92
CA LEU A 124 -0.69 3.88 27.45
C LEU A 124 -2.00 4.66 27.34
N TRP A 125 -2.70 4.52 26.21
CA TRP A 125 -4.03 5.08 26.03
C TRP A 125 -4.86 4.33 24.99
N GLN A 126 -6.18 4.45 25.10
CA GLN A 126 -7.15 3.99 24.11
C GLN A 126 -8.19 5.09 23.90
N LYS A 127 -8.36 5.57 22.67
CA LYS A 127 -9.26 6.67 22.31
C LYS A 127 -10.36 6.13 21.39
N MET A 128 -11.60 6.28 21.82
CA MET A 128 -12.76 5.93 20.99
C MET A 128 -13.03 7.03 19.96
N ALA A 129 -13.15 6.65 18.69
CA ALA A 129 -13.65 7.53 17.66
C ALA A 129 -15.11 7.96 17.97
N PRO A 130 -15.61 9.05 17.36
CA PRO A 130 -17.03 9.42 17.42
C PRO A 130 -17.97 8.26 17.08
N LYS A 131 -19.15 8.21 17.70
CA LYS A 131 -20.12 7.14 17.44
C LYS A 131 -20.71 7.34 16.03
N VAL A 132 -20.57 6.32 15.19
CA VAL A 132 -21.06 6.23 13.81
C VAL A 132 -21.73 4.87 13.60
N GLU A 133 -22.49 4.74 12.53
CA GLU A 133 -22.83 3.43 11.96
C GLU A 133 -21.55 2.82 11.35
N LEU A 134 -21.33 1.52 11.53
CA LEU A 134 -20.16 0.83 10.99
C LEU A 134 -20.45 0.37 9.56
N GLU A 135 -19.46 0.50 8.68
CA GLU A 135 -19.56 0.02 7.30
C GLU A 135 -19.69 -1.51 7.23
N THR A 136 -20.49 -1.99 6.28
CA THR A 136 -20.60 -3.42 5.99
C THR A 136 -19.34 -3.91 5.29
N VAL A 137 -18.46 -4.56 6.03
CA VAL A 137 -17.22 -5.18 5.51
C VAL A 137 -17.44 -6.62 5.06
N HIS A 138 -16.56 -7.11 4.19
CA HIS A 138 -16.49 -8.53 3.86
C HIS A 138 -15.75 -9.32 4.96
N LYS A 139 -16.01 -10.64 5.07
CA LYS A 139 -15.43 -11.53 6.10
C LYS A 139 -13.88 -11.61 6.11
N ALA A 140 -13.23 -11.18 5.03
CA ALA A 140 -11.77 -11.10 4.92
C ALA A 140 -11.19 -9.71 5.27
N SER A 141 -12.02 -8.82 5.83
CA SER A 141 -11.71 -7.42 6.15
C SER A 141 -12.31 -7.06 7.53
N HIS A 142 -12.03 -5.85 8.01
CA HIS A 142 -12.47 -5.35 9.31
C HIS A 142 -12.71 -3.83 9.25
N PRO A 143 -13.69 -3.24 9.98
CA PRO A 143 -13.93 -1.78 10.01
C PRO A 143 -12.75 -0.94 10.54
N ALA A 144 -11.71 -1.60 11.03
CA ALA A 144 -10.42 -1.05 11.42
C ALA A 144 -9.28 -1.87 10.79
N ALA A 145 -9.25 -1.93 9.47
CA ALA A 145 -8.16 -2.52 8.68
C ALA A 145 -7.09 -1.47 8.28
N SER A 146 -7.50 -0.22 8.02
CA SER A 146 -6.58 0.90 7.79
C SER A 146 -5.64 1.09 8.98
N SER A 147 -4.33 1.09 8.70
CA SER A 147 -3.30 1.31 9.70
C SER A 147 -3.15 2.80 10.01
N ALA A 148 -2.63 3.13 11.19
CA ALA A 148 -2.32 4.51 11.51
C ALA A 148 -1.06 5.00 10.76
N LEU A 149 -0.82 6.30 10.83
CA LEU A 149 0.41 6.97 10.36
C LEU A 149 0.98 7.81 11.51
N VAL A 150 2.26 7.67 11.78
CA VAL A 150 3.05 8.56 12.63
C VAL A 150 3.81 9.55 11.73
N SER A 151 3.74 10.84 12.06
CA SER A 151 4.57 11.88 11.42
C SER A 151 4.94 12.91 12.47
N GLY A 152 6.22 12.94 12.87
CA GLY A 152 6.72 13.81 13.94
C GLY A 152 6.01 13.55 15.28
N ASP A 153 5.34 14.58 15.80
CA ASP A 153 4.56 14.58 17.05
C ASP A 153 3.15 13.95 16.91
N ARG A 154 2.72 13.61 15.68
CA ARG A 154 1.31 13.30 15.35
C ARG A 154 1.07 11.86 14.98
N VAL A 155 -0.13 11.40 15.33
CA VAL A 155 -0.70 10.10 14.97
C VAL A 155 -2.01 10.34 14.21
N PHE A 156 -2.08 9.84 12.97
CA PHE A 156 -3.26 9.92 12.12
C PHE A 156 -3.93 8.55 12.00
N ALA A 157 -5.18 8.44 12.42
CA ALA A 157 -5.98 7.22 12.31
C ALA A 157 -7.16 7.46 11.35
N TYR A 158 -7.22 6.68 10.27
CA TYR A 158 -8.35 6.68 9.34
C TYR A 158 -9.27 5.49 9.61
N PHE A 159 -10.57 5.74 9.54
CA PHE A 159 -11.60 4.69 9.53
C PHE A 159 -12.59 5.00 8.40
N GLY A 160 -12.91 4.02 7.55
CA GLY A 160 -13.85 4.21 6.43
C GLY A 160 -15.18 4.78 6.88
N SER A 161 -15.73 4.22 7.96
CA SER A 161 -17.00 4.56 8.59
C SER A 161 -17.09 5.95 9.24
N TYR A 162 -15.98 6.70 9.33
CA TYR A 162 -15.95 8.00 10.02
C TYR A 162 -15.17 9.11 9.28
N GLY A 163 -13.98 8.80 8.79
CA GLY A 163 -13.00 9.80 8.35
C GLY A 163 -11.67 9.72 9.12
N LEU A 164 -10.99 10.85 9.24
CA LEU A 164 -9.60 10.96 9.73
C LEU A 164 -9.53 11.63 11.10
N LEU A 165 -8.75 11.06 12.02
CA LEU A 165 -8.53 11.55 13.39
C LEU A 165 -7.04 11.86 13.56
N CYS A 166 -6.71 13.01 14.16
CA CYS A 166 -5.34 13.38 14.51
C CYS A 166 -5.19 13.47 16.03
N TYR A 167 -4.19 12.77 16.55
CA TYR A 167 -3.75 12.84 17.94
C TYR A 167 -2.30 13.30 18.03
N ASP A 168 -1.87 13.78 19.20
CA ASP A 168 -0.45 13.71 19.58
C ASP A 168 -0.07 12.29 20.02
N LEU A 169 1.22 12.05 20.28
CA LEU A 169 1.70 10.75 20.78
C LEU A 169 1.07 10.33 22.13
N ASP A 170 0.52 11.29 22.89
CA ASP A 170 -0.17 11.11 24.18
C ASP A 170 -1.71 11.01 24.07
N GLY A 171 -2.23 10.98 22.85
CA GLY A 171 -3.63 10.71 22.57
C GLY A 171 -4.56 11.89 22.87
N ARG A 172 -4.04 13.11 23.02
CA ARG A 172 -4.85 14.32 22.96
C ARG A 172 -5.35 14.45 21.53
N GLU A 173 -6.66 14.60 21.33
CA GLU A 173 -7.19 14.94 20.01
C GLU A 173 -6.73 16.34 19.62
N LEU A 174 -6.05 16.47 18.48
CA LEU A 174 -5.57 17.75 17.94
C LEU A 174 -6.59 18.30 16.93
N TRP A 175 -7.09 17.44 16.05
CA TRP A 175 -8.21 17.74 15.15
C TRP A 175 -8.87 16.45 14.66
N LYS A 176 -10.07 16.58 14.08
CA LYS A 176 -10.80 15.48 13.44
C LYS A 176 -11.53 15.93 12.18
N LYS A 177 -11.57 15.07 11.17
CA LYS A 177 -12.13 15.32 9.85
C LYS A 177 -13.15 14.23 9.49
N PRO A 178 -14.44 14.43 9.79
CA PRO A 178 -15.50 13.57 9.30
C PRO A 178 -15.47 13.49 7.77
N MET A 179 -15.67 12.30 7.21
CA MET A 179 -15.75 12.06 5.77
C MET A 179 -16.83 11.00 5.48
N PRO A 180 -17.57 11.10 4.35
CA PRO A 180 -18.53 10.07 3.96
C PRO A 180 -17.83 8.73 3.69
N THR A 181 -18.40 7.64 4.20
CA THR A 181 -17.94 6.26 3.95
C THR A 181 -17.94 5.95 2.45
N PRO A 182 -16.79 5.64 1.82
CA PRO A 182 -16.77 5.20 0.44
C PRO A 182 -17.51 3.86 0.32
N LYS A 183 -18.38 3.71 -0.70
CA LYS A 183 -19.02 2.43 -0.98
C LYS A 183 -17.97 1.54 -1.66
N THR A 184 -17.63 0.40 -1.07
CA THR A 184 -16.65 -0.54 -1.62
C THR A 184 -17.12 -1.98 -1.44
N LEU A 185 -16.51 -2.92 -2.19
CA LEU A 185 -16.90 -4.33 -2.17
C LEU A 185 -16.45 -5.09 -0.90
N TYR A 186 -15.42 -4.60 -0.20
CA TYR A 186 -14.79 -5.31 0.94
C TYR A 186 -14.71 -4.48 2.23
N GLY A 187 -15.12 -3.20 2.23
CA GLY A 187 -14.81 -2.23 3.29
C GLY A 187 -13.46 -1.54 3.06
N MET A 188 -13.17 -0.46 3.78
CA MET A 188 -11.94 0.32 3.61
C MET A 188 -10.72 -0.30 4.32
N SER A 189 -9.57 -0.31 3.63
CA SER A 189 -8.27 -0.70 4.18
C SER A 189 -7.09 0.20 3.80
N THR A 190 -7.29 1.16 2.88
CA THR A 190 -6.27 2.16 2.52
C THR A 190 -5.78 2.89 3.75
N SER A 191 -4.46 2.97 3.94
CA SER A 191 -3.86 3.68 5.07
C SER A 191 -3.37 5.09 4.65
N PRO A 192 -3.38 6.09 5.56
CA PRO A 192 -2.73 7.37 5.32
C PRO A 192 -1.21 7.24 5.13
N ILE A 193 -0.63 8.12 4.32
CA ILE A 193 0.83 8.31 4.19
C ILE A 193 1.19 9.80 4.39
N ALA A 194 2.44 10.09 4.79
CA ALA A 194 2.95 11.46 4.93
C ALA A 194 3.80 11.89 3.74
N HIS A 195 3.74 13.17 3.38
CA HIS A 195 4.77 13.82 2.55
C HIS A 195 4.86 15.32 2.86
N GLY A 196 6.02 15.79 3.35
CA GLY A 196 6.16 17.18 3.80
C GLY A 196 5.19 17.48 4.95
N ASP A 197 4.41 18.54 4.81
CA ASP A 197 3.33 18.93 5.73
C ASP A 197 2.00 18.21 5.46
N LEU A 198 1.93 17.31 4.47
CA LEU A 198 0.68 16.68 4.02
C LEU A 198 0.47 15.27 4.61
N VAL A 199 -0.79 14.94 4.89
CA VAL A 199 -1.32 13.56 5.00
C VAL A 199 -2.12 13.26 3.74
N ILE A 200 -1.81 12.16 3.05
CA ILE A 200 -2.44 11.80 1.78
C ILE A 200 -3.32 10.56 1.97
N MET A 201 -4.54 10.63 1.46
CA MET A 201 -5.53 9.54 1.46
C MET A 201 -5.99 9.24 0.03
N VAL A 202 -6.14 7.95 -0.30
CA VAL A 202 -6.86 7.49 -1.49
C VAL A 202 -8.24 6.99 -1.05
N LEU A 203 -9.28 7.65 -1.54
CA LEU A 203 -10.69 7.42 -1.21
C LEU A 203 -11.41 6.91 -2.47
N ASP A 204 -10.93 5.78 -3.00
CA ASP A 204 -11.53 5.12 -4.16
C ASP A 204 -12.88 4.47 -3.79
N ASN A 205 -13.87 4.61 -4.66
CA ASN A 205 -15.28 4.41 -4.35
C ASN A 205 -15.98 3.71 -5.53
N ASP A 206 -16.97 2.85 -5.27
CA ASP A 206 -17.86 2.29 -6.28
C ASP A 206 -19.06 3.19 -6.59
N ALA A 207 -19.40 4.16 -5.73
CA ALA A 207 -20.50 5.10 -5.95
C ALA A 207 -20.19 6.06 -7.12
N ASN A 208 -21.22 6.38 -7.92
CA ASN A 208 -21.13 7.44 -8.93
C ASN A 208 -21.29 8.82 -8.29
N LEU A 209 -20.73 9.84 -8.94
CA LEU A 209 -21.17 11.23 -8.77
C LEU A 209 -22.67 11.35 -9.12
N PRO A 210 -23.42 12.30 -8.52
CA PRO A 210 -24.81 12.58 -8.89
C PRO A 210 -24.98 12.74 -10.40
N ASP A 211 -26.07 12.16 -10.93
CA ASP A 211 -26.50 12.21 -12.34
C ASP A 211 -25.43 11.80 -13.37
N SER A 212 -24.42 11.04 -12.92
CA SER A 212 -23.26 10.66 -13.72
C SER A 212 -23.00 9.14 -13.70
N ARG A 213 -22.17 8.70 -14.64
CA ARG A 213 -21.56 7.35 -14.67
C ARG A 213 -20.12 7.35 -14.12
N LEU A 214 -19.56 8.52 -13.84
CA LEU A 214 -18.21 8.69 -13.29
C LEU A 214 -18.21 8.45 -11.77
N SER A 215 -17.10 7.95 -11.23
CA SER A 215 -16.97 7.63 -9.80
C SER A 215 -16.74 8.86 -8.91
N GLN A 216 -17.15 8.76 -7.64
CA GLN A 216 -16.76 9.68 -6.55
C GLN A 216 -15.31 9.47 -6.06
N SER A 217 -14.59 8.47 -6.57
CA SER A 217 -13.19 8.19 -6.24
C SER A 217 -12.31 9.45 -6.30
N LYS A 218 -11.42 9.63 -5.32
CA LYS A 218 -10.43 10.73 -5.31
C LYS A 218 -9.20 10.45 -4.46
N VAL A 219 -8.10 11.16 -4.74
CA VAL A 219 -7.04 11.39 -3.76
C VAL A 219 -7.34 12.69 -3.01
N VAL A 220 -7.03 12.76 -1.72
CA VAL A 220 -7.09 13.99 -0.93
C VAL A 220 -5.81 14.17 -0.13
N ALA A 221 -5.26 15.38 -0.13
CA ALA A 221 -4.21 15.77 0.81
C ALA A 221 -4.76 16.74 1.87
N PHE A 222 -4.41 16.49 3.12
CA PHE A 222 -4.73 17.34 4.27
C PHE A 222 -3.46 17.89 4.90
N ARG A 223 -3.45 19.14 5.36
CA ARG A 223 -2.33 19.68 6.14
C ARG A 223 -2.30 19.04 7.54
N GLN A 224 -1.15 18.52 7.95
CA GLN A 224 -0.91 17.83 9.23
C GLN A 224 -1.21 18.74 10.44
N SER A 225 -1.14 20.06 10.27
CA SER A 225 -1.41 21.04 11.32
C SER A 225 -2.87 21.07 11.79
N ASP A 226 -3.84 21.08 10.87
CA ASP A 226 -5.24 21.41 11.14
C ASP A 226 -6.30 20.54 10.43
N GLY A 227 -5.91 19.62 9.54
CA GLY A 227 -6.86 18.82 8.75
C GLY A 227 -7.60 19.62 7.65
N GLY A 228 -7.11 20.82 7.33
CA GLY A 228 -7.51 21.58 6.16
C GLY A 228 -7.10 20.85 4.89
N VAL A 229 -7.98 20.80 3.89
CA VAL A 229 -7.65 20.21 2.57
C VAL A 229 -6.62 21.12 1.89
N ALA A 230 -5.51 20.53 1.45
CA ALA A 230 -4.50 21.20 0.63
C ALA A 230 -4.85 21.11 -0.87
N TRP A 231 -5.24 19.91 -1.32
CA TRP A 231 -5.74 19.64 -2.66
C TRP A 231 -6.58 18.35 -2.70
N GLU A 232 -7.39 18.21 -3.75
CA GLU A 232 -8.08 16.95 -4.10
C GLU A 232 -7.83 16.62 -5.58
N ILE A 233 -7.69 15.33 -5.89
CA ILE A 233 -7.50 14.81 -7.25
C ILE A 233 -8.68 13.90 -7.58
N PRO A 234 -9.65 14.33 -8.41
CA PRO A 234 -10.72 13.46 -8.88
C PRO A 234 -10.17 12.24 -9.64
N ARG A 235 -10.71 11.06 -9.33
CA ARG A 235 -10.36 9.78 -9.95
C ARG A 235 -11.58 9.16 -10.66
N PRO A 236 -12.26 9.90 -11.57
CA PRO A 236 -13.60 9.56 -12.08
C PRO A 236 -13.69 8.22 -12.83
N PHE A 237 -12.56 7.70 -13.32
CA PHE A 237 -12.45 6.43 -14.05
C PHE A 237 -12.04 5.24 -13.17
N HIS A 238 -11.86 5.41 -11.86
CA HIS A 238 -11.52 4.34 -10.93
C HIS A 238 -12.71 3.97 -10.05
N ARG A 239 -12.94 2.66 -9.89
CA ARG A 239 -13.81 2.10 -8.85
C ARG A 239 -13.02 1.86 -7.56
N SER A 240 -13.66 1.26 -6.56
CA SER A 240 -13.04 0.92 -5.28
C SER A 240 -11.69 0.20 -5.44
N GLY A 241 -10.77 0.53 -4.54
CA GLY A 241 -9.40 0.04 -4.51
C GLY A 241 -8.86 0.13 -3.09
N TRP A 242 -7.93 -0.78 -2.76
CA TRP A 242 -7.49 -1.06 -1.39
C TRP A 242 -5.97 -0.86 -1.20
N SER A 243 -5.26 -0.58 -2.29
CA SER A 243 -3.84 -0.20 -2.27
C SER A 243 -3.64 1.08 -1.47
N THR A 244 -2.78 0.99 -0.44
CA THR A 244 -2.16 2.19 0.13
C THR A 244 -1.28 2.84 -0.95
N PRO A 245 -1.28 4.18 -1.09
CA PRO A 245 -0.42 4.89 -2.05
C PRO A 245 1.06 4.86 -1.66
N MET A 246 1.95 5.24 -2.59
CA MET A 246 3.39 5.35 -2.38
C MET A 246 3.92 6.72 -2.85
N ILE A 247 4.89 7.30 -2.15
CA ILE A 247 5.72 8.38 -2.69
C ILE A 247 6.91 7.76 -3.43
N TRP A 248 6.94 7.85 -4.75
CA TRP A 248 8.10 7.44 -5.52
C TRP A 248 9.07 8.61 -5.67
N GLN A 249 10.22 8.53 -5.00
CA GLN A 249 11.37 9.40 -5.26
C GLN A 249 12.30 8.70 -6.26
N HIS A 250 12.73 9.42 -7.30
CA HIS A 250 13.50 8.89 -8.42
C HIS A 250 14.37 9.97 -9.08
N SER A 251 15.27 9.55 -9.98
CA SER A 251 16.23 10.40 -10.72
C SER A 251 15.62 11.56 -11.52
N ARG A 252 14.30 11.54 -11.73
CA ARG A 252 13.53 12.55 -12.48
C ARG A 252 12.50 13.31 -11.63
N GLY A 253 12.51 13.15 -10.30
CA GLY A 253 11.65 13.90 -9.37
C GLY A 253 11.01 13.07 -8.26
N THR A 254 9.87 13.55 -7.77
CA THR A 254 9.04 12.89 -6.75
C THR A 254 7.59 12.87 -7.24
N GLU A 255 6.98 11.69 -7.25
CA GLU A 255 5.65 11.43 -7.78
C GLU A 255 4.81 10.62 -6.79
N LEU A 256 3.50 10.90 -6.72
CA LEU A 256 2.56 10.05 -5.99
C LEU A 256 2.13 8.90 -6.90
N VAL A 257 2.40 7.66 -6.48
CA VAL A 257 1.97 6.46 -7.20
C VAL A 257 0.74 5.89 -6.52
N VAL A 258 -0.33 5.69 -7.31
CA VAL A 258 -1.55 5.02 -6.85
C VAL A 258 -1.91 3.90 -7.81
N LEU A 259 -1.81 2.65 -7.33
CA LEU A 259 -2.42 1.51 -8.00
C LEU A 259 -3.92 1.52 -7.72
N GLY A 260 -4.75 1.63 -8.75
CA GLY A 260 -6.20 1.64 -8.65
C GLY A 260 -6.86 0.72 -9.67
N ASN A 261 -8.19 0.77 -9.68
CA ASN A 261 -9.03 -0.05 -10.54
C ASN A 261 -8.55 -0.02 -12.02
N GLY A 262 -8.06 -1.17 -12.51
CA GLY A 262 -7.62 -1.39 -13.88
C GLY A 262 -6.25 -0.80 -14.29
N ARG A 263 -5.63 0.08 -13.50
CA ARG A 263 -4.34 0.73 -13.85
C ARG A 263 -3.57 1.25 -12.63
N VAL A 264 -2.26 1.36 -12.76
CA VAL A 264 -1.46 2.25 -11.90
C VAL A 264 -1.32 3.62 -12.55
N SER A 265 -1.37 4.68 -11.75
CA SER A 265 -1.19 6.06 -12.19
C SER A 265 -0.17 6.79 -11.32
N GLY A 266 0.65 7.64 -11.94
CA GLY A 266 1.55 8.59 -11.28
C GLY A 266 1.01 10.01 -11.36
N TYR A 267 1.06 10.73 -10.24
CA TYR A 267 0.55 12.09 -10.10
C TYR A 267 1.65 13.05 -9.65
N ASP A 268 1.58 14.29 -10.15
CA ASP A 268 2.42 15.39 -9.67
C ASP A 268 1.92 15.89 -8.31
N MET A 269 2.82 15.94 -7.32
CA MET A 269 2.50 16.27 -5.94
C MET A 269 2.15 17.75 -5.68
N LYS A 270 2.37 18.65 -6.65
CA LYS A 270 2.13 20.09 -6.51
C LYS A 270 0.83 20.54 -7.18
N SER A 271 0.56 20.03 -8.38
CA SER A 271 -0.62 20.37 -9.19
C SER A 271 -1.77 19.37 -9.05
N GLY A 272 -1.51 18.18 -8.50
CA GLY A 272 -2.47 17.07 -8.48
C GLY A 272 -2.76 16.46 -9.86
N SER A 273 -2.08 16.90 -10.92
CA SER A 273 -2.29 16.38 -12.27
C SER A 273 -1.78 14.95 -12.41
N GLN A 274 -2.50 14.10 -13.14
CA GLN A 274 -2.00 12.77 -13.50
C GLN A 274 -0.96 12.95 -14.61
N LYS A 275 0.29 12.53 -14.33
CA LYS A 275 1.37 12.57 -15.30
C LYS A 275 1.25 11.40 -16.27
N TRP A 276 1.21 10.18 -15.72
CA TRP A 276 1.24 8.95 -16.50
C TRP A 276 0.34 7.86 -15.91
N PHE A 277 0.07 6.82 -16.71
CA PHE A 277 -0.54 5.58 -16.24
C PHE A 277 -0.04 4.36 -17.02
N VAL A 278 -0.23 3.17 -16.44
CA VAL A 278 -0.06 1.85 -17.08
C VAL A 278 -1.28 0.98 -16.77
N PRO A 279 -2.09 0.58 -17.77
CA PRO A 279 -3.29 -0.24 -17.59
C PRO A 279 -2.96 -1.74 -17.50
N GLY A 280 -4.00 -2.58 -17.41
CA GLY A 280 -3.91 -4.04 -17.50
C GLY A 280 -4.04 -4.79 -16.17
N PHE A 281 -4.13 -4.06 -15.05
CA PHE A 281 -4.44 -4.64 -13.74
C PHE A 281 -5.91 -5.09 -13.63
N SER A 282 -6.21 -5.89 -12.60
CA SER A 282 -7.56 -6.40 -12.34
C SER A 282 -8.52 -5.29 -11.85
N ARG A 283 -9.77 -5.66 -11.54
CA ARG A 283 -10.68 -4.77 -10.81
C ARG A 283 -10.14 -4.43 -9.41
N GLU A 284 -9.52 -5.40 -8.76
CA GLU A 284 -9.32 -5.46 -7.32
C GLU A 284 -7.84 -5.31 -6.97
N THR A 285 -7.44 -4.06 -6.77
CA THR A 285 -6.06 -3.68 -6.48
C THR A 285 -5.85 -3.44 -4.99
N ILE A 286 -5.21 -4.41 -4.33
CA ILE A 286 -4.95 -4.41 -2.88
C ILE A 286 -3.47 -4.15 -2.55
N SER A 287 -2.56 -4.71 -3.35
CA SER A 287 -1.11 -4.68 -3.09
C SER A 287 -0.52 -3.26 -3.24
N THR A 288 0.32 -2.87 -2.29
CA THR A 288 1.01 -1.56 -2.25
C THR A 288 2.21 -1.56 -3.20
N PRO A 289 2.42 -0.50 -4.02
CA PRO A 289 3.61 -0.36 -4.85
C PRO A 289 4.90 -0.36 -4.01
N VAL A 290 6.01 -0.83 -4.60
CA VAL A 290 7.35 -0.73 -3.99
C VAL A 290 8.37 -0.23 -5.02
N ALA A 291 9.43 0.43 -4.58
CA ALA A 291 10.44 1.00 -5.46
C ALA A 291 11.86 0.78 -4.92
N GLY A 292 12.83 0.75 -5.81
CA GLY A 292 14.25 0.65 -5.44
C GLY A 292 15.18 0.66 -6.65
N LYS A 293 16.36 1.27 -6.48
CA LYS A 293 17.35 1.50 -7.56
C LYS A 293 16.70 2.12 -8.81
N ASP A 294 15.98 3.22 -8.58
CA ASP A 294 15.32 4.04 -9.60
C ASP A 294 14.16 3.36 -10.37
N VAL A 295 13.72 2.17 -9.95
CA VAL A 295 12.63 1.42 -10.60
C VAL A 295 11.45 1.28 -9.64
N LEU A 296 10.25 1.50 -10.16
CA LEU A 296 8.98 1.20 -9.51
C LEU A 296 8.50 -0.21 -9.87
N TYR A 297 7.98 -0.95 -8.90
CA TYR A 297 7.41 -2.29 -9.06
C TYR A 297 5.98 -2.30 -8.53
N VAL A 298 5.05 -2.83 -9.31
CA VAL A 298 3.60 -2.76 -9.02
C VAL A 298 2.96 -4.11 -9.29
N SER A 299 2.17 -4.62 -8.33
CA SER A 299 1.59 -5.96 -8.36
C SER A 299 0.08 -5.95 -8.06
N SER A 300 -0.71 -6.74 -8.77
CA SER A 300 -2.07 -7.14 -8.37
C SER A 300 -2.53 -8.38 -9.16
N SER A 301 -3.31 -9.24 -8.49
CA SER A 301 -3.98 -10.38 -9.11
C SER A 301 -5.49 -10.16 -9.25
N LYS A 302 -6.20 -11.15 -9.82
CA LYS A 302 -7.66 -11.24 -9.81
C LYS A 302 -8.15 -11.97 -8.55
N LEU A 303 -9.43 -11.82 -8.21
CA LEU A 303 -10.14 -12.63 -7.23
C LEU A 303 -9.80 -14.13 -7.33
N GLY A 304 -9.56 -14.77 -6.19
CA GLY A 304 -9.10 -16.15 -6.08
C GLY A 304 -7.63 -16.36 -6.44
N GLY A 305 -6.89 -15.30 -6.77
CA GLY A 305 -5.47 -15.35 -7.12
C GLY A 305 -5.21 -16.27 -8.32
N GLY A 306 -5.77 -15.91 -9.48
CA GLY A 306 -5.92 -16.77 -10.67
C GLY A 306 -4.71 -17.65 -11.05
N ALA A 307 -5.01 -18.85 -11.57
CA ALA A 307 -3.99 -19.80 -12.03
C ALA A 307 -3.10 -19.20 -13.15
N ASP A 308 -1.90 -19.76 -13.32
CA ASP A 308 -0.96 -19.36 -14.38
C ASP A 308 -1.41 -19.84 -15.79
N ILE A 309 -2.71 -20.08 -15.97
CA ILE A 309 -3.35 -20.74 -17.11
C ILE A 309 -4.34 -19.75 -17.73
N GLN A 310 -4.24 -19.49 -19.03
CA GLN A 310 -5.40 -19.05 -19.80
C GLN A 310 -6.20 -20.32 -20.15
N PRO A 311 -7.40 -20.54 -19.58
CA PRO A 311 -8.20 -21.68 -19.98
C PRO A 311 -8.62 -21.48 -21.44
N ASP A 312 -8.48 -22.53 -22.27
CA ASP A 312 -9.14 -22.53 -23.57
C ASP A 312 -10.66 -22.47 -23.33
N PRO A 313 -11.37 -21.46 -23.84
CA PRO A 313 -12.82 -21.36 -23.65
C PRO A 313 -13.61 -22.34 -24.53
N LEU A 314 -12.98 -23.06 -25.47
CA LEU A 314 -13.69 -24.00 -26.36
C LEU A 314 -14.27 -25.21 -25.59
N PRO A 315 -13.52 -25.98 -24.78
CA PRO A 315 -14.09 -27.04 -23.95
C PRO A 315 -15.20 -26.55 -22.99
N PHE A 316 -15.08 -25.33 -22.47
CA PHE A 316 -16.11 -24.74 -21.61
C PHE A 316 -17.38 -24.38 -22.38
N TRP A 317 -17.26 -23.93 -23.63
CA TRP A 317 -18.40 -23.71 -24.51
C TRP A 317 -19.09 -25.03 -24.87
N GLU A 318 -18.32 -26.04 -25.25
CA GLU A 318 -18.82 -27.40 -25.56
C GLU A 318 -19.56 -28.00 -24.36
N ALA A 319 -19.01 -27.83 -23.15
CA ALA A 319 -19.65 -28.23 -21.90
C ALA A 319 -20.86 -27.36 -21.47
N VAL A 320 -21.15 -26.24 -22.15
CA VAL A 320 -22.36 -25.43 -21.93
C VAL A 320 -23.40 -25.66 -23.02
N ILE A 321 -23.00 -25.77 -24.28
CA ILE A 321 -23.94 -25.87 -25.41
C ILE A 321 -24.65 -27.23 -25.48
N GLN A 322 -24.15 -28.27 -24.80
CA GLN A 322 -24.91 -29.51 -24.56
C GLN A 322 -26.25 -29.32 -23.83
N PHE A 323 -26.51 -28.13 -23.27
CA PHE A 323 -27.79 -27.79 -22.65
C PHE A 323 -28.75 -27.02 -23.59
N ASP A 324 -28.33 -26.68 -24.82
CA ASP A 324 -29.22 -26.30 -25.92
C ASP A 324 -30.14 -27.50 -26.22
N LYS A 325 -31.45 -27.27 -26.21
CA LYS A 325 -32.47 -28.29 -26.47
C LYS A 325 -33.11 -28.15 -27.84
N ASN A 326 -32.86 -27.04 -28.53
CA ASN A 326 -33.52 -26.66 -29.76
C ASN A 326 -32.60 -26.78 -30.99
N GLY A 327 -31.28 -26.69 -30.79
CA GLY A 327 -30.24 -26.90 -31.79
C GLY A 327 -29.85 -25.65 -32.58
N ASP A 328 -30.23 -24.44 -32.14
CA ASP A 328 -29.85 -23.18 -32.81
C ASP A 328 -28.39 -22.78 -32.56
N GLY A 329 -27.66 -23.49 -31.71
CA GLY A 329 -26.25 -23.22 -31.42
C GLY A 329 -26.05 -22.03 -30.48
N LYS A 330 -27.11 -21.62 -29.79
CA LYS A 330 -27.10 -20.63 -28.69
C LYS A 330 -27.65 -21.28 -27.42
N LEU A 331 -27.72 -20.51 -26.34
CA LEU A 331 -28.35 -20.95 -25.11
C LEU A 331 -29.40 -19.95 -24.62
N GLU A 332 -30.66 -20.37 -24.52
CA GLU A 332 -31.72 -19.56 -23.93
C GLU A 332 -31.93 -19.81 -22.42
N ARG A 333 -32.40 -18.78 -21.73
CA ARG A 333 -32.86 -18.84 -20.33
C ARG A 333 -33.84 -19.98 -20.03
N LYS A 334 -34.69 -20.37 -21.00
CA LYS A 334 -35.69 -21.46 -20.85
C LYS A 334 -35.05 -22.85 -20.77
N GLU A 335 -33.83 -23.01 -21.27
CA GLU A 335 -33.13 -24.29 -21.39
C GLU A 335 -32.24 -24.56 -20.17
N MET A 336 -31.79 -23.49 -19.50
CA MET A 336 -31.04 -23.46 -18.23
C MET A 336 -31.88 -23.89 -17.02
N THR A 337 -32.45 -25.09 -17.12
CA THR A 337 -33.32 -25.74 -16.14
C THR A 337 -32.54 -26.28 -14.93
N GLY A 338 -33.21 -26.95 -13.98
CA GLY A 338 -32.59 -27.43 -12.74
C GLY A 338 -31.41 -28.41 -12.88
N HIS A 339 -31.20 -28.97 -14.08
CA HIS A 339 -30.05 -29.84 -14.39
C HIS A 339 -28.85 -29.06 -14.95
N PHE A 340 -29.03 -27.79 -15.34
CA PHE A 340 -27.94 -26.97 -15.86
C PHE A 340 -26.86 -26.78 -14.79
N THR A 341 -25.62 -27.04 -15.19
CA THR A 341 -24.44 -27.02 -14.33
C THR A 341 -23.34 -26.22 -15.01
N PHE A 342 -22.87 -25.15 -14.35
CA PHE A 342 -21.80 -24.29 -14.87
C PHE A 342 -20.46 -25.03 -14.81
N PRO A 343 -19.83 -25.38 -15.96
CA PRO A 343 -18.59 -26.14 -15.96
C PRO A 343 -17.45 -25.35 -15.32
N ILE A 344 -16.78 -25.99 -14.37
CA ILE A 344 -15.48 -25.56 -13.81
C ILE A 344 -14.36 -26.43 -14.39
N ARG A 345 -14.67 -27.71 -14.68
CA ARG A 345 -13.80 -28.71 -15.25
C ARG A 345 -14.52 -29.43 -16.40
N PRO A 346 -14.53 -28.84 -17.62
CA PRO A 346 -15.22 -29.40 -18.78
C PRO A 346 -14.61 -30.72 -19.26
N GLU A 347 -13.42 -31.08 -18.80
CA GLU A 347 -12.78 -32.39 -19.05
C GLU A 347 -13.45 -33.56 -18.30
N LEU A 348 -14.51 -33.31 -17.53
CA LEU A 348 -15.27 -34.30 -16.78
C LEU A 348 -16.71 -34.42 -17.31
N PRO A 349 -17.36 -35.59 -17.20
CA PRO A 349 -18.71 -35.78 -17.69
C PRO A 349 -19.75 -35.03 -16.83
N PRO A 350 -20.88 -34.58 -17.41
CA PRO A 350 -21.99 -33.99 -16.68
C PRO A 350 -22.50 -34.88 -15.54
N GLY A 351 -22.91 -34.27 -14.43
CA GLY A 351 -23.35 -34.98 -13.24
C GLY A 351 -22.22 -35.51 -12.34
N HIS A 352 -20.96 -35.55 -12.81
CA HIS A 352 -19.82 -35.80 -11.93
C HIS A 352 -19.68 -34.64 -10.91
N PRO A 353 -19.52 -34.89 -9.61
CA PRO A 353 -19.55 -33.84 -8.57
C PRO A 353 -18.43 -32.80 -8.70
N GLY A 354 -17.36 -33.11 -9.44
CA GLY A 354 -16.27 -32.19 -9.76
C GLY A 354 -16.34 -31.51 -11.12
N PHE A 355 -17.42 -31.66 -11.90
CA PHE A 355 -17.63 -31.04 -13.23
C PHE A 355 -17.90 -29.53 -13.13
N GLY A 356 -18.76 -29.11 -12.20
CA GLY A 356 -19.24 -27.72 -12.17
C GLY A 356 -20.20 -27.39 -11.03
N ILE A 357 -20.69 -26.15 -11.01
CA ILE A 357 -21.67 -25.68 -10.02
C ILE A 357 -23.10 -25.82 -10.58
N PRO A 358 -23.97 -26.66 -9.99
CA PRO A 358 -25.37 -26.75 -10.41
C PRO A 358 -26.14 -25.46 -10.06
N LEU A 359 -27.22 -25.21 -10.80
CA LEU A 359 -28.19 -24.18 -10.42
C LEU A 359 -28.88 -24.54 -9.08
N PRO A 360 -29.29 -23.53 -8.28
CA PRO A 360 -30.07 -23.76 -7.07
C PRO A 360 -31.36 -24.55 -7.34
N SER A 361 -31.71 -25.45 -6.43
CA SER A 361 -32.99 -26.17 -6.42
C SER A 361 -34.17 -25.21 -6.21
N ASP A 362 -34.02 -24.23 -5.32
CA ASP A 362 -34.95 -23.12 -5.13
C ASP A 362 -35.12 -22.27 -6.40
N LYS A 363 -36.38 -22.00 -6.76
CA LYS A 363 -36.75 -21.21 -7.95
C LYS A 363 -36.27 -19.76 -7.85
N LYS A 364 -36.38 -19.12 -6.67
CA LYS A 364 -36.03 -17.68 -6.52
C LYS A 364 -34.53 -17.47 -6.66
N ARG A 365 -33.71 -18.21 -5.91
CA ARG A 365 -32.25 -18.19 -6.00
C ARG A 365 -31.74 -18.62 -7.37
N ARG A 366 -32.45 -19.50 -8.09
CA ARG A 366 -32.13 -19.84 -9.49
C ARG A 366 -32.33 -18.64 -10.41
N GLN A 367 -33.46 -17.96 -10.33
CA GLN A 367 -33.74 -16.77 -11.12
C GLN A 367 -32.71 -15.66 -10.84
N GLU A 368 -32.47 -15.34 -9.56
CA GLU A 368 -31.46 -14.36 -9.14
C GLU A 368 -30.05 -14.69 -9.68
N ARG A 369 -29.66 -15.97 -9.70
CA ARG A 369 -28.38 -16.42 -10.27
C ARG A 369 -28.35 -16.28 -11.79
N LEU A 370 -29.39 -16.68 -12.50
CA LEU A 370 -29.48 -16.53 -13.96
C LEU A 370 -29.42 -15.06 -14.37
N ASP A 371 -30.18 -14.18 -13.70
CA ASP A 371 -30.18 -12.74 -13.95
C ASP A 371 -28.85 -12.05 -13.62
N GLY A 372 -28.08 -12.60 -12.68
CA GLY A 372 -26.72 -12.16 -12.40
C GLY A 372 -25.74 -12.51 -13.53
N ILE A 373 -25.88 -13.69 -14.14
CA ILE A 373 -24.91 -14.19 -15.13
C ILE A 373 -25.25 -13.70 -16.55
N PHE A 374 -26.53 -13.65 -16.95
CA PHE A 374 -26.92 -13.01 -18.21
C PHE A 374 -26.44 -11.55 -18.27
N ARG A 375 -26.61 -10.78 -17.18
CA ARG A 375 -26.12 -9.40 -17.05
C ARG A 375 -24.60 -9.22 -17.25
N GLY A 376 -23.81 -10.31 -17.20
CA GLY A 376 -22.37 -10.31 -17.46
C GLY A 376 -21.95 -10.92 -18.81
N THR A 377 -22.67 -11.94 -19.28
CA THR A 377 -22.34 -12.69 -20.52
C THR A 377 -23.05 -12.15 -21.75
N ASP A 378 -24.37 -11.96 -21.66
CA ASP A 378 -25.20 -11.39 -22.73
C ASP A 378 -24.87 -9.89 -22.84
N ARG A 379 -24.28 -9.51 -23.99
CA ARG A 379 -23.75 -8.16 -24.24
C ARG A 379 -24.66 -7.36 -25.16
N ASN A 380 -25.29 -8.02 -26.12
CA ASN A 380 -26.21 -7.38 -27.08
C ASN A 380 -27.62 -7.17 -26.48
N ARG A 381 -27.97 -7.90 -25.41
CA ARG A 381 -29.28 -7.96 -24.71
C ARG A 381 -30.39 -8.64 -25.49
N ASP A 382 -30.06 -9.62 -26.34
CA ASP A 382 -31.04 -10.44 -27.04
C ASP A 382 -31.63 -11.58 -26.17
N ASN A 383 -31.05 -11.86 -24.99
CA ASN A 383 -31.40 -12.94 -24.04
C ASN A 383 -30.94 -14.35 -24.44
N PHE A 384 -30.07 -14.47 -25.43
CA PHE A 384 -29.34 -15.69 -25.76
C PHE A 384 -27.90 -15.59 -25.25
N TRP A 385 -27.20 -16.72 -25.12
CA TRP A 385 -25.72 -16.73 -25.12
C TRP A 385 -25.22 -17.29 -26.45
N THR A 386 -24.57 -16.44 -27.23
CA THR A 386 -23.79 -16.87 -28.39
C THR A 386 -22.43 -17.44 -27.96
N LYS A 387 -21.83 -18.26 -28.83
CA LYS A 387 -20.45 -18.76 -28.66
C LYS A 387 -19.46 -17.60 -28.50
N GLU A 388 -19.67 -16.55 -29.29
CA GLU A 388 -18.84 -15.35 -29.38
C GLU A 388 -18.89 -14.53 -28.09
N GLU A 389 -20.06 -14.41 -27.47
CA GLU A 389 -20.23 -13.73 -26.18
C GLU A 389 -19.71 -14.56 -25.00
N PHE A 390 -19.93 -15.88 -25.01
CA PHE A 390 -19.41 -16.78 -23.99
C PHE A 390 -17.88 -16.79 -23.99
N ILE A 391 -17.27 -17.05 -25.16
CA ILE A 391 -15.82 -16.96 -25.36
C ILE A 391 -15.33 -15.53 -25.08
N GLY A 392 -16.07 -14.52 -25.51
CA GLY A 392 -15.77 -13.11 -25.29
C GLY A 392 -15.85 -12.68 -23.81
N ASN A 393 -16.63 -13.37 -22.97
CA ASN A 393 -16.66 -13.19 -21.52
C ASN A 393 -15.50 -13.93 -20.84
N MET A 394 -15.26 -15.20 -21.19
CA MET A 394 -14.12 -15.96 -20.67
C MET A 394 -12.76 -15.30 -20.96
N ARG A 395 -12.55 -14.86 -22.20
CA ARG A 395 -11.38 -14.05 -22.60
C ARG A 395 -11.45 -12.61 -22.05
N GLY A 396 -12.65 -12.13 -21.72
CA GLY A 396 -12.96 -10.76 -21.30
C GLY A 396 -12.89 -10.48 -19.80
N GLY A 397 -12.40 -11.42 -18.98
CA GLY A 397 -12.15 -11.16 -17.55
C GLY A 397 -11.16 -10.01 -17.36
N ARG A 398 -11.64 -8.84 -16.93
CA ARG A 398 -10.91 -7.56 -16.97
C ARG A 398 -9.55 -7.62 -16.24
N GLY A 399 -8.50 -7.19 -16.92
CA GLY A 399 -7.11 -7.23 -16.45
C GLY A 399 -6.45 -8.60 -16.54
N LYS A 400 -5.21 -8.70 -16.06
CA LYS A 400 -4.46 -9.96 -15.87
C LYS A 400 -3.79 -9.96 -14.48
N PRO A 401 -3.47 -11.13 -13.89
CA PRO A 401 -2.49 -11.19 -12.81
C PRO A 401 -1.18 -10.60 -13.32
N LEU A 402 -0.65 -9.60 -12.60
CA LEU A 402 0.42 -8.76 -13.14
C LEU A 402 1.35 -8.24 -12.04
N LEU A 403 2.66 -8.44 -12.23
CA LEU A 403 3.75 -7.66 -11.66
C LEU A 403 4.47 -6.95 -12.82
N ILE A 404 4.67 -5.65 -12.72
CA ILE A 404 5.46 -4.86 -13.69
C ILE A 404 6.62 -4.13 -13.01
N ALA A 405 7.63 -3.78 -13.82
CA ALA A 405 8.68 -2.84 -13.47
C ALA A 405 8.64 -1.62 -14.40
N ILE A 406 8.63 -0.39 -13.86
CA ILE A 406 8.48 0.87 -14.60
C ILE A 406 9.75 1.75 -14.44
N ARG A 407 10.22 2.36 -15.53
CA ARG A 407 11.27 3.41 -15.55
C ARG A 407 10.67 4.77 -15.14
N PRO A 408 11.44 5.66 -14.49
CA PRO A 408 10.91 6.90 -13.93
C PRO A 408 10.42 7.90 -14.98
N GLY A 409 9.32 8.59 -14.69
CA GLY A 409 8.74 9.64 -15.53
C GLY A 409 8.05 9.12 -16.81
N GLY A 410 7.90 10.03 -17.78
CA GLY A 410 7.00 9.86 -18.93
C GLY A 410 5.70 10.64 -18.74
N GLN A 411 4.81 10.61 -19.73
CA GLN A 411 3.54 11.32 -19.74
C GLN A 411 2.49 10.54 -20.55
N GLY A 412 1.23 10.53 -20.13
CA GLY A 412 0.15 9.80 -20.82
C GLY A 412 0.14 8.29 -20.50
N ASP A 413 -0.20 7.46 -21.48
CA ASP A 413 0.04 6.01 -21.36
C ASP A 413 1.54 5.75 -21.60
N ILE A 414 2.23 5.16 -20.61
CA ILE A 414 3.68 4.92 -20.69
C ILE A 414 4.03 3.44 -20.87
N THR A 415 3.05 2.60 -21.22
CA THR A 415 3.22 1.14 -21.35
C THR A 415 4.35 0.77 -22.29
N ASP A 416 4.32 1.23 -23.54
CA ASP A 416 5.32 0.83 -24.55
C ASP A 416 6.68 1.53 -24.37
N THR A 417 6.73 2.62 -23.59
CA THR A 417 7.90 3.51 -23.52
C THR A 417 8.71 3.37 -22.23
N HIS A 418 8.06 3.06 -21.10
CA HIS A 418 8.71 3.06 -19.77
C HIS A 418 8.64 1.70 -19.06
N LEU A 419 7.80 0.75 -19.49
CA LEU A 419 7.80 -0.63 -18.97
C LEU A 419 9.17 -1.31 -19.21
N LYS A 420 9.78 -1.87 -18.16
CA LYS A 420 11.06 -2.61 -18.24
C LYS A 420 10.83 -4.08 -18.57
N TRP A 421 9.83 -4.66 -17.92
CA TRP A 421 9.40 -6.05 -18.06
C TRP A 421 8.06 -6.22 -17.35
N GLU A 422 7.32 -7.28 -17.70
CA GLU A 422 6.15 -7.76 -16.97
C GLU A 422 6.28 -9.24 -16.61
N LEU A 423 5.59 -9.65 -15.55
CA LEU A 423 5.45 -11.04 -15.12
C LEU A 423 3.97 -11.29 -14.77
N ASN A 424 3.40 -12.38 -15.27
CA ASN A 424 1.99 -12.73 -15.10
C ASN A 424 1.76 -14.04 -14.32
N ARG A 425 2.83 -14.64 -13.76
CA ARG A 425 2.78 -15.91 -13.02
C ARG A 425 3.12 -15.70 -11.56
N SER A 426 2.53 -16.50 -10.68
CA SER A 426 2.80 -16.47 -9.23
C SER A 426 2.44 -15.14 -8.53
N ILE A 427 1.51 -14.36 -9.09
CA ILE A 427 1.15 -13.03 -8.59
C ILE A 427 0.18 -13.13 -7.39
N PRO A 428 0.42 -12.42 -6.28
CA PRO A 428 -0.39 -12.45 -5.08
C PRO A 428 -1.71 -11.67 -5.21
N GLU A 429 -2.72 -12.12 -4.48
CA GLU A 429 -4.05 -11.49 -4.41
C GLU A 429 -4.09 -10.33 -3.40
N ILE A 430 -3.72 -10.61 -2.14
CA ILE A 430 -3.72 -9.64 -1.02
C ILE A 430 -2.30 -9.14 -0.69
N PRO A 431 -1.27 -10.00 -0.51
CA PRO A 431 0.06 -9.55 -0.07
C PRO A 431 0.76 -8.58 -1.04
N SER A 432 1.32 -7.51 -0.50
CA SER A 432 2.17 -6.57 -1.24
C SER A 432 3.57 -7.16 -1.48
N PRO A 433 4.19 -6.98 -2.66
CA PRO A 433 5.52 -7.49 -2.93
C PRO A 433 6.56 -6.84 -2.00
N LEU A 434 7.58 -7.59 -1.61
CA LEU A 434 8.77 -7.08 -0.91
C LEU A 434 9.95 -7.03 -1.88
N LEU A 435 10.65 -5.90 -1.96
CA LEU A 435 11.92 -5.79 -2.69
C LEU A 435 13.08 -5.80 -1.70
N TYR A 436 13.84 -6.90 -1.62
CA TYR A 436 15.05 -7.02 -0.79
C TYR A 436 16.24 -7.38 -1.70
N ASP A 437 17.22 -6.47 -1.76
CA ASP A 437 18.55 -6.63 -2.39
C ASP A 437 18.56 -7.11 -3.85
N GLY A 438 17.54 -6.69 -4.59
CA GLY A 438 17.38 -6.97 -6.01
C GLY A 438 16.52 -8.20 -6.31
N VAL A 439 15.96 -8.83 -5.28
CA VAL A 439 14.96 -9.90 -5.38
C VAL A 439 13.61 -9.39 -4.90
N ILE A 440 12.56 -9.72 -5.66
CA ILE A 440 11.16 -9.43 -5.34
C ILE A 440 10.51 -10.71 -4.81
N TYR A 441 9.98 -10.65 -3.58
CA TYR A 441 9.35 -11.77 -2.89
C TYR A 441 7.83 -11.59 -2.91
N MET A 442 7.12 -12.63 -3.31
CA MET A 442 5.66 -12.67 -3.42
C MET A 442 5.11 -13.98 -2.86
N VAL A 443 4.17 -13.92 -1.91
CA VAL A 443 3.53 -15.10 -1.33
C VAL A 443 2.07 -15.21 -1.73
N ARG A 444 1.67 -16.37 -2.26
CA ARG A 444 0.27 -16.71 -2.58
C ARG A 444 -0.36 -17.54 -1.47
N ASN A 445 -1.70 -17.49 -1.43
CA ASN A 445 -2.54 -18.43 -0.68
C ASN A 445 -2.08 -19.89 -0.95
N GLY A 446 -2.09 -20.72 0.09
CA GLY A 446 -1.48 -22.05 0.08
C GLY A 446 0.02 -22.07 0.42
N GLY A 447 0.60 -20.94 0.85
CA GLY A 447 1.99 -20.86 1.30
C GLY A 447 3.01 -21.03 0.19
N LEU A 448 2.72 -20.53 -1.01
CA LEU A 448 3.62 -20.60 -2.16
C LEU A 448 4.39 -19.29 -2.30
N LEU A 449 5.69 -19.30 -1.97
CA LEU A 449 6.60 -18.17 -2.12
C LEU A 449 7.26 -18.23 -3.50
N ALA A 450 7.17 -17.14 -4.25
CA ALA A 450 7.95 -16.90 -5.47
C ALA A 450 8.99 -15.80 -5.21
N ALA A 451 10.21 -16.01 -5.71
CA ALA A 451 11.27 -15.01 -5.75
C ALA A 451 11.61 -14.66 -7.20
N VAL A 452 11.75 -13.36 -7.50
CA VAL A 452 11.91 -12.83 -8.86
C VAL A 452 13.08 -11.85 -8.93
N ASP A 453 13.92 -11.94 -9.96
CA ASP A 453 15.01 -10.98 -10.17
C ASP A 453 14.46 -9.62 -10.61
N SER A 454 14.65 -8.59 -9.79
CA SER A 454 14.10 -7.25 -10.05
C SER A 454 14.66 -6.58 -11.32
N LYS A 455 15.80 -7.04 -11.84
CA LYS A 455 16.39 -6.46 -13.07
C LYS A 455 15.60 -6.82 -14.32
N ASN A 456 15.05 -8.03 -14.39
CA ASN A 456 14.52 -8.61 -15.64
C ASN A 456 13.23 -9.44 -15.50
N GLY A 457 12.65 -9.57 -14.30
CA GLY A 457 11.40 -10.29 -14.08
C GLY A 457 11.52 -11.82 -14.11
N LYS A 458 12.74 -12.37 -14.22
CA LYS A 458 12.94 -13.83 -14.23
C LYS A 458 12.65 -14.42 -12.85
N LEU A 459 11.79 -15.43 -12.81
CA LEU A 459 11.57 -16.28 -11.64
C LEU A 459 12.88 -16.98 -11.25
N LEU A 460 13.27 -16.85 -9.98
CA LEU A 460 14.46 -17.47 -9.39
C LEU A 460 14.11 -18.84 -8.80
N TYR A 461 13.12 -18.88 -7.91
CA TYR A 461 12.55 -20.10 -7.34
C TYR A 461 11.06 -19.92 -7.03
N ARG A 462 10.35 -21.03 -6.81
CA ARG A 462 8.93 -21.01 -6.41
C ARG A 462 8.58 -22.19 -5.52
N GLU A 463 8.68 -21.98 -4.22
CA GLU A 463 8.68 -23.06 -3.23
C GLU A 463 7.55 -22.94 -2.20
N ARG A 464 7.32 -24.03 -1.48
CA ARG A 464 6.31 -24.10 -0.42
C ARG A 464 6.94 -23.75 0.93
N LEU A 465 6.33 -22.79 1.62
CA LEU A 465 6.67 -22.38 2.99
C LEU A 465 6.25 -23.40 4.04
N ASN A 466 5.61 -24.51 3.67
CA ASN A 466 5.00 -25.51 4.58
C ASN A 466 3.99 -24.95 5.62
N ALA A 467 3.63 -23.67 5.51
CA ALA A 467 2.59 -22.99 6.27
C ALA A 467 1.30 -22.84 5.42
N PRO A 468 0.36 -23.80 5.47
CA PRO A 468 -0.85 -23.77 4.65
C PRO A 468 -1.89 -22.77 5.19
N GLY A 469 -2.57 -22.07 4.29
CA GLY A 469 -3.64 -21.12 4.63
C GLY A 469 -3.71 -19.96 3.65
N GLN A 470 -4.54 -18.97 3.96
CA GLN A 470 -4.45 -17.66 3.30
C GLN A 470 -3.26 -16.86 3.85
N PHE A 471 -2.78 -15.92 3.04
CA PHE A 471 -1.79 -14.91 3.42
C PHE A 471 -2.41 -13.54 3.13
N SER A 472 -2.76 -12.80 4.19
CA SER A 472 -3.20 -11.39 4.12
C SER A 472 -2.07 -10.43 4.53
N ALA A 473 -1.19 -10.87 5.43
CA ALA A 473 0.03 -10.14 5.76
C ALA A 473 0.97 -10.07 4.54
N SER A 474 1.56 -8.89 4.31
CA SER A 474 2.60 -8.73 3.29
C SER A 474 3.95 -9.25 3.81
N PRO A 475 4.81 -9.85 2.97
CA PRO A 475 6.20 -10.12 3.34
C PRO A 475 6.94 -8.82 3.73
N ILE A 476 7.81 -8.95 4.74
CA ILE A 476 8.70 -7.90 5.23
C ILE A 476 10.12 -8.42 5.40
N GLY A 477 11.14 -7.55 5.37
CA GLY A 477 12.55 -7.92 5.41
C GLY A 477 13.39 -7.11 6.40
N ALA A 478 14.33 -7.79 7.06
CA ALA A 478 15.37 -7.25 7.92
C ALA A 478 16.42 -8.35 8.19
N ASN A 479 17.59 -8.04 8.78
CA ASN A 479 18.57 -9.04 9.23
C ASN A 479 18.97 -10.10 8.16
N GLY A 480 18.97 -9.75 6.87
CA GLY A 480 19.24 -10.74 5.79
C GLY A 480 18.16 -11.81 5.61
N HIS A 481 16.95 -11.59 6.13
CA HIS A 481 15.84 -12.55 6.12
C HIS A 481 14.52 -11.91 5.69
N VAL A 482 13.60 -12.73 5.17
CA VAL A 482 12.23 -12.36 4.83
C VAL A 482 11.27 -13.08 5.78
N TYR A 483 10.43 -12.30 6.44
CA TYR A 483 9.44 -12.74 7.40
C TYR A 483 8.07 -12.78 6.72
N LEU A 484 7.38 -13.92 6.80
CA LEU A 484 6.08 -14.15 6.19
C LEU A 484 5.11 -14.69 7.24
N SER A 485 3.91 -14.13 7.34
CA SER A 485 2.88 -14.58 8.28
C SER A 485 1.66 -15.11 7.56
N SER A 486 1.23 -16.32 7.92
CA SER A 486 -0.03 -16.91 7.44
C SER A 486 -1.19 -16.53 8.35
N ASN A 487 -2.41 -16.49 7.79
CA ASN A 487 -3.62 -16.21 8.55
C ASN A 487 -3.94 -17.27 9.61
N ARG A 488 -3.21 -18.40 9.64
CA ARG A 488 -3.31 -19.43 10.69
C ARG A 488 -2.49 -19.14 11.95
N GLY A 489 -1.62 -18.13 11.94
CA GLY A 489 -0.71 -17.84 13.07
C GLY A 489 0.73 -18.34 12.87
N VAL A 490 1.02 -19.02 11.77
CA VAL A 490 2.39 -19.48 11.46
C VAL A 490 3.20 -18.33 10.85
N ILE A 491 4.26 -17.94 11.55
CA ILE A 491 5.39 -17.13 11.06
C ILE A 491 6.39 -18.09 10.41
N THR A 492 6.82 -17.76 9.19
CA THR A 492 7.92 -18.44 8.49
C THR A 492 9.00 -17.42 8.19
N VAL A 493 10.25 -17.74 8.54
CA VAL A 493 11.42 -16.92 8.23
C VAL A 493 12.25 -17.65 7.19
N VAL A 494 12.49 -16.98 6.07
CA VAL A 494 13.35 -17.50 4.99
C VAL A 494 14.56 -16.60 4.81
N LYS A 495 15.69 -17.17 4.39
CA LYS A 495 16.89 -16.41 4.06
C LYS A 495 16.65 -15.49 2.86
N ASN A 496 17.20 -14.28 2.86
CA ASN A 496 17.20 -13.45 1.65
C ASN A 496 18.27 -13.98 0.67
N GLY A 497 17.95 -13.99 -0.63
CA GLY A 497 18.87 -14.54 -1.63
C GLY A 497 18.19 -14.98 -2.93
N ARG A 498 18.96 -15.70 -3.74
CA ARG A 498 18.54 -16.25 -5.04
C ARG A 498 18.18 -17.74 -4.97
N GLU A 499 18.33 -18.34 -3.80
CA GLU A 499 18.06 -19.73 -3.45
C GLU A 499 17.05 -19.74 -2.30
N PHE A 500 16.33 -20.85 -2.11
CA PHE A 500 15.29 -20.99 -1.09
C PHE A 500 15.82 -21.74 0.14
N ASP A 501 15.65 -21.14 1.31
CA ASP A 501 16.09 -21.68 2.60
C ASP A 501 15.12 -21.21 3.69
N ILE A 502 14.46 -22.15 4.38
CA ILE A 502 13.60 -21.86 5.55
C ILE A 502 14.44 -22.02 6.81
N VAL A 503 14.85 -20.90 7.40
CA VAL A 503 15.72 -20.89 8.59
C VAL A 503 14.94 -21.09 9.90
N HIS A 504 13.63 -20.80 9.89
CA HIS A 504 12.76 -20.93 11.07
C HIS A 504 11.27 -20.96 10.72
N GLN A 505 10.48 -21.67 11.54
CA GLN A 505 9.03 -21.56 11.59
C GLN A 505 8.55 -21.54 13.04
N HIS A 506 7.53 -20.73 13.33
CA HIS A 506 6.88 -20.66 14.64
C HIS A 506 5.38 -20.44 14.48
N ASP A 507 4.57 -21.13 15.27
CA ASP A 507 3.10 -21.09 15.18
C ASP A 507 2.53 -20.51 16.47
N LEU A 508 2.01 -19.28 16.39
CA LEU A 508 1.47 -18.53 17.52
C LEU A 508 0.14 -19.08 18.05
N LYS A 509 -0.50 -20.04 17.35
CA LYS A 509 -1.84 -20.57 17.66
C LYS A 509 -2.97 -19.52 17.70
N ASP A 510 -2.71 -18.32 17.16
CA ASP A 510 -3.67 -17.22 17.05
C ASP A 510 -3.51 -16.50 15.70
N ALA A 511 -4.62 -16.08 15.08
CA ALA A 511 -4.64 -15.70 13.66
C ALA A 511 -3.90 -14.38 13.38
N ILE A 512 -3.04 -14.35 12.34
CA ILE A 512 -2.31 -13.14 11.92
C ILE A 512 -2.90 -12.61 10.60
N HIS A 513 -3.74 -11.59 10.69
CA HIS A 513 -4.27 -10.88 9.51
C HIS A 513 -3.46 -9.62 9.16
N ALA A 514 -2.80 -9.02 10.15
CA ALA A 514 -2.02 -7.81 10.02
C ALA A 514 -0.59 -8.10 9.53
N THR A 515 -0.01 -7.16 8.80
CA THR A 515 1.43 -7.22 8.47
C THR A 515 2.25 -6.88 9.73
N PRO A 516 3.26 -7.67 10.13
CA PRO A 516 4.09 -7.34 11.29
C PRO A 516 4.90 -6.04 11.10
N ALA A 517 5.45 -5.52 12.20
CA ALA A 517 6.35 -4.37 12.21
C ALA A 517 7.71 -4.73 12.78
N ILE A 518 8.75 -3.98 12.40
CA ILE A 518 10.14 -4.22 12.82
C ILE A 518 10.73 -2.92 13.36
N ASP A 519 11.50 -3.03 14.44
CA ASP A 519 12.48 -2.02 14.87
C ASP A 519 13.90 -2.61 14.94
N GLN A 520 14.83 -1.82 15.49
CA GLN A 520 16.27 -2.15 15.60
C GLN A 520 16.56 -3.59 16.06
N ASN A 521 15.79 -4.16 16.99
CA ASN A 521 16.00 -5.51 17.52
C ASN A 521 14.70 -6.30 17.78
N THR A 522 13.53 -5.73 17.47
CA THR A 522 12.22 -6.30 17.81
C THR A 522 11.35 -6.54 16.58
N LEU A 523 10.74 -7.73 16.48
CA LEU A 523 9.64 -8.05 15.58
C LEU A 523 8.31 -7.96 16.35
N TYR A 524 7.44 -7.05 15.96
CA TYR A 524 6.11 -6.86 16.54
C TYR A 524 5.04 -7.54 15.68
N VAL A 525 4.39 -8.58 16.23
CA VAL A 525 3.36 -9.35 15.54
C VAL A 525 2.01 -9.08 16.18
N ARG A 526 1.04 -8.63 15.37
CA ARG A 526 -0.36 -8.52 15.78
C ARG A 526 -1.13 -9.76 15.36
N THR A 527 -1.75 -10.41 16.34
CA THR A 527 -2.74 -11.48 16.14
C THR A 527 -4.16 -10.93 16.29
N GLU A 528 -5.19 -11.77 16.15
CA GLU A 528 -6.59 -11.40 16.34
C GLU A 528 -6.85 -10.85 17.76
N LYS A 529 -6.21 -11.44 18.79
CA LYS A 529 -6.43 -11.11 20.20
C LYS A 529 -5.32 -10.30 20.85
N THR A 530 -4.08 -10.39 20.35
CA THR A 530 -2.89 -9.88 21.04
C THR A 530 -1.93 -9.13 20.12
N ILE A 531 -1.04 -8.36 20.71
CA ILE A 531 0.22 -7.96 20.08
C ILE A 531 1.38 -8.54 20.90
N GLN A 532 2.39 -9.07 20.20
CA GLN A 532 3.54 -9.78 20.75
C GLN A 532 4.82 -9.12 20.24
N ALA A 533 5.86 -9.08 21.08
CA ALA A 533 7.17 -8.52 20.76
C ALA A 533 8.27 -9.59 20.91
N PHE A 534 8.85 -10.01 19.79
CA PHE A 534 9.99 -10.93 19.76
C PHE A 534 11.28 -10.11 19.63
N ARG A 535 12.20 -10.17 20.60
CA ARG A 535 13.33 -9.25 20.74
C ARG A 535 14.67 -9.97 20.88
N VAL A 536 15.71 -9.49 20.20
CA VAL A 536 17.10 -9.84 20.49
C VAL A 536 17.60 -8.94 21.63
N ASN A 537 18.11 -9.53 22.70
CA ASN A 537 18.74 -8.81 23.82
C ASN A 537 20.17 -8.40 23.49
#